data_AF-A0A5P9CPN8-F1
#
_entry.id   AF-A0A5P9CPN8-F1
#
_cell.length_a   1.000
_cell.length_b   1.000
_cell.length_c   1.000
_cell.angle_alpha   90.00
_cell.angle_beta   90.00
_cell.angle_gamma   90.00
#
_symmetry.space_group_name_H-M   'P 1'
#
loop_
_entity.id
_entity.type
_entity.pdbx_description
1 polymer ?
#
loop_
_entity_poly.entity_id
_entity_poly.type
_entity_poly.pdbx_seq_one_letter_code
_entity_poly.pdbx_strand_id
1 'polypeptide(L)'
;MDTRIQFRVDEETKQLAQQKAESQGRTLSDACRELTEQLAEQQRKTLSHDAWLTEQVNLAFEMFDSGESVFVEHQTAKSQMEERKTRIRNRCNNSEHTPNVQ
;
A
#
# COMPACT_ATOMS: atom_id res chain seq x y z
N MET A 1 -21.76 -16.01 3.27
CA MET A 1 -22.07 -15.70 4.69
C MET A 1 -22.40 -14.21 4.73
N ASP A 2 -23.63 -13.85 5.08
CA ASP A 2 -24.05 -12.44 5.13
C ASP A 2 -23.78 -11.91 6.55
N THR A 3 -22.72 -11.13 6.71
CA THR A 3 -22.30 -10.60 8.01
C THR A 3 -22.82 -9.16 8.13
N ARG A 4 -23.79 -8.94 9.02
CA ARG A 4 -24.42 -7.61 9.21
C ARG A 4 -23.72 -6.83 10.31
N ILE A 5 -23.36 -5.58 10.02
CA ILE A 5 -22.76 -4.65 10.98
C ILE A 5 -23.82 -3.60 11.37
N GLN A 6 -24.00 -3.37 12.67
CA GLN A 6 -24.90 -2.34 13.21
C GLN A 6 -24.06 -1.26 13.88
N PHE A 7 -24.18 -0.02 13.42
CA PHE A 7 -23.52 1.12 14.02
C PHE A 7 -24.50 1.90 14.90
N ARG A 8 -24.06 2.25 16.11
CA ARG A 8 -24.74 3.25 16.93
C ARG A 8 -24.15 4.61 16.60
N VAL A 9 -24.99 5.51 16.11
CA VAL A 9 -24.64 6.89 15.77
C VAL A 9 -25.69 7.82 16.35
N ASP A 10 -25.26 9.00 16.78
CA ASP A 10 -26.15 10.07 17.20
C ASP A 10 -27.04 10.55 16.04
N GLU A 11 -28.24 11.01 16.38
CA GLU A 11 -29.26 11.39 15.41
C GLU A 11 -28.80 12.56 14.52
N GLU A 12 -28.10 13.54 15.09
CA GLU A 12 -27.47 14.64 14.35
C GLU A 12 -26.41 14.14 13.35
N THR A 13 -25.58 13.18 13.78
CA THR A 13 -24.53 12.59 12.92
C THR A 13 -25.15 11.81 11.76
N LYS A 14 -26.24 11.08 12.02
CA LYS A 14 -27.00 10.39 10.96
C LYS A 14 -27.57 11.38 9.95
N GLN A 15 -28.13 12.50 10.41
CA GLN A 15 -28.75 13.51 9.55
C GLN A 15 -27.71 14.20 8.65
N LEU A 16 -26.59 14.64 9.22
CA LEU A 16 -25.47 15.24 8.47
C LEU A 16 -24.85 14.27 7.48
N ALA A 17 -24.62 13.03 7.90
CA ALA A 17 -24.02 12.02 7.04
C ALA A 17 -24.97 11.62 5.90
N GLN A 18 -26.28 11.59 6.15
CA GLN A 18 -27.28 11.35 5.12
C GLN A 18 -27.34 12.50 4.11
N GLN A 19 -27.35 13.76 4.56
CA GLN A 19 -27.31 14.93 3.68
C GLN A 19 -26.05 14.94 2.81
N LYS A 20 -24.90 14.53 3.36
CA LYS A 20 -23.65 14.39 2.60
C LYS A 20 -23.68 13.24 1.60
N ALA A 21 -24.29 12.11 1.96
CA ALA A 21 -24.42 10.97 1.07
C ALA A 21 -25.38 11.30 -0.10
N GLU A 22 -26.51 11.92 0.19
CA GLU A 22 -27.49 12.37 -0.80
C GLU A 22 -26.90 13.43 -1.75
N SER A 23 -26.07 14.36 -1.25
CA SER A 23 -25.38 15.33 -2.11
C SER A 23 -24.34 14.69 -3.04
N GLN A 24 -23.84 13.50 -2.69
CA GLN A 24 -22.93 12.70 -3.50
C GLN A 24 -23.67 11.65 -4.35
N GLY A 25 -25.01 11.62 -4.31
CA GLY A 25 -25.83 10.64 -5.03
C GLY A 25 -25.66 9.20 -4.54
N ARG A 26 -25.19 9.00 -3.30
CA ARG A 26 -24.92 7.69 -2.70
C ARG A 26 -25.74 7.49 -1.44
N THR A 27 -25.97 6.24 -1.03
CA THR A 27 -26.59 5.95 0.26
C THR A 27 -25.54 5.91 1.38
N LEU A 28 -25.93 6.24 2.60
CA LEU A 28 -25.06 6.11 3.78
C LEU A 28 -24.51 4.66 3.92
N SER A 29 -25.35 3.68 3.62
CA SER A 29 -24.99 2.26 3.66
C SER A 29 -23.91 1.89 2.65
N ASP A 30 -23.96 2.45 1.43
CA ASP A 30 -22.94 2.18 0.40
C ASP A 30 -21.59 2.80 0.78
N ALA A 31 -21.59 4.02 1.31
CA ALA A 31 -20.37 4.66 1.80
C ALA A 31 -19.74 3.88 2.98
N CYS A 32 -20.54 3.37 3.91
CA CYS A 32 -20.04 2.52 5.00
C CYS A 32 -19.51 1.17 4.48
N ARG A 33 -20.13 0.59 3.45
CA ARG A 33 -19.66 -0.66 2.82
C ARG A 33 -18.29 -0.46 2.17
N GLU A 34 -18.16 0.56 1.33
CA GLU A 34 -16.91 0.89 0.64
C GLU A 34 -15.78 1.18 1.65
N LEU A 35 -16.07 1.94 2.70
CA LEU A 35 -15.09 2.22 3.76
C LEU A 35 -14.64 0.95 4.49
N THR A 36 -15.57 0.02 4.74
CA THR A 36 -15.25 -1.26 5.39
C THR A 36 -14.37 -2.14 4.50
N GLU A 37 -14.64 -2.18 3.19
CA GLU A 37 -13.83 -2.91 2.21
C GLU A 37 -12.42 -2.33 2.10
N GLN A 38 -12.30 -1.00 2.04
CA GLN A 38 -11.00 -0.32 2.02
C GLN A 38 -10.17 -0.60 3.28
N LEU A 39 -10.80 -0.55 4.46
CA LEU A 39 -10.12 -0.88 5.73
C LEU A 39 -9.67 -2.35 5.76
N ALA A 40 -10.51 -3.27 5.29
CA ALA A 40 -10.15 -4.69 5.22
C ALA A 40 -9.00 -4.94 4.23
N GLU A 41 -9.00 -4.27 3.08
CA GLU A 41 -7.92 -4.37 2.09
C GLU A 41 -6.63 -3.78 2.63
N GLN A 42 -6.70 -2.64 3.32
CA GLN A 42 -5.54 -2.02 3.97
C GLN A 42 -4.97 -2.95 5.06
N GLN A 43 -5.82 -3.52 5.91
CA GLN A 43 -5.39 -4.48 6.92
C GLN A 43 -4.76 -5.73 6.28
N ARG A 44 -5.32 -6.25 5.19
CA ARG A 44 -4.73 -7.37 4.44
C ARG A 44 -3.37 -7.00 3.85
N LYS A 45 -3.22 -5.78 3.30
CA LYS A 45 -1.94 -5.29 2.80
C LYS A 45 -0.92 -5.17 3.93
N THR A 46 -1.30 -4.62 5.08
CA THR A 46 -0.41 -4.54 6.26
C THR A 46 -0.02 -5.93 6.75
N LEU A 47 -0.97 -6.84 6.96
CA LEU A 47 -0.66 -8.21 7.41
C LEU A 47 0.18 -8.98 6.39
N SER A 48 -0.12 -8.85 5.09
CA SER A 48 0.68 -9.45 4.03
C SER A 48 2.08 -8.84 3.95
N HIS A 49 2.20 -7.54 4.19
CA HIS A 49 3.48 -6.83 4.21
C HIS A 49 4.30 -7.21 5.43
N ASP A 50 3.67 -7.30 6.60
CA ASP A 50 4.31 -7.70 7.85
C ASP A 50 4.75 -9.17 7.80
N ALA A 51 3.94 -10.06 7.22
CA ALA A 51 4.31 -11.45 7.01
C ALA A 51 5.49 -11.58 6.04
N TRP A 52 5.44 -10.87 4.92
CA TRP A 52 6.54 -10.83 3.95
C TRP A 52 7.81 -10.24 4.56
N LEU A 53 7.70 -9.14 5.32
CA LEU A 53 8.83 -8.50 5.99
C LEU A 53 9.45 -9.46 7.03
N THR A 54 8.62 -10.13 7.81
CA THR A 54 9.06 -11.12 8.80
C THR A 54 9.79 -12.28 8.13
N GLU A 55 9.29 -12.77 7.00
CA GLU A 55 9.93 -13.82 6.22
C GLU A 55 11.29 -13.36 5.64
N GLN A 56 11.35 -12.15 5.08
CA GLN A 56 12.62 -11.57 4.58
C GLN A 56 13.65 -11.35 5.69
N VAL A 57 13.19 -10.92 6.88
CA VAL A 57 14.06 -10.75 8.05
C VAL A 57 14.58 -12.11 8.51
N ASN A 58 13.73 -13.14 8.60
CA ASN A 58 14.16 -14.48 8.97
C ASN A 58 15.16 -15.06 7.97
N LEU A 59 14.94 -14.90 6.66
CA LEU A 59 15.89 -15.31 5.63
C LEU A 59 17.23 -14.56 5.75
N ALA A 60 17.21 -13.27 6.08
CA ALA A 60 18.43 -12.50 6.33
C ALA A 60 19.18 -13.00 7.57
N PHE A 61 18.47 -13.43 8.62
CA PHE A 61 19.07 -14.05 9.80
C PHE A 61 19.61 -15.47 9.51
N GLU A 62 18.92 -16.29 8.71
CA GLU A 62 19.43 -17.60 8.27
C GLU A 62 20.70 -17.48 7.43
N MET A 63 20.80 -16.49 6.54
CA MET A 63 22.02 -16.19 5.77
C MET A 63 23.18 -15.66 6.64
N PHE A 64 22.86 -15.03 7.76
CA PHE A 64 23.85 -14.59 8.74
C PHE A 64 24.38 -15.78 9.55
N ASP A 65 23.50 -16.66 10.02
CA ASP A 65 23.88 -17.89 10.75
C ASP A 65 24.62 -18.89 9.85
N SER A 66 24.35 -18.91 8.54
CA SER A 66 25.09 -19.73 7.56
C SER A 66 26.48 -19.18 7.19
N GLY A 67 26.84 -17.99 7.67
CA GLY A 67 28.14 -17.36 7.42
C GLY A 67 28.33 -16.82 6.00
N GLU A 68 27.26 -16.75 5.19
CA GLU A 68 27.29 -16.28 3.79
C GLU A 68 26.94 -14.79 3.65
N SER A 69 26.85 -14.07 4.77
CA SER A 69 26.55 -12.65 4.81
C SER A 69 27.71 -11.80 4.28
N VAL A 70 27.50 -11.15 3.14
CA VAL A 70 28.43 -10.15 2.61
C VAL A 70 28.14 -8.80 3.26
N PHE A 71 29.01 -8.38 4.18
CA PHE A 71 28.93 -7.04 4.77
C PHE A 71 29.37 -6.00 3.73
N VAL A 72 28.43 -5.17 3.30
CA VAL A 72 28.72 -4.07 2.37
C VAL A 72 28.89 -2.78 3.18
N GLU A 73 30.03 -2.12 2.99
CA GLU A 73 30.31 -0.83 3.62
C GLU A 73 29.28 0.23 3.18
N HIS A 74 28.87 1.09 4.11
CA HIS A 74 27.75 2.02 3.93
C HIS A 74 27.87 2.88 2.65
N GLN A 75 29.09 3.30 2.31
CA GLN A 75 29.35 4.13 1.13
C GLN A 75 29.17 3.36 -0.18
N THR A 76 29.57 2.09 -0.21
CA THR A 76 29.40 1.22 -1.38
C THR A 76 27.93 0.89 -1.61
N ALA A 77 27.16 0.63 -0.54
CA ALA A 77 25.71 0.42 -0.63
C ALA A 77 24.98 1.67 -1.13
N LYS A 78 25.37 2.86 -0.63
CA LYS A 78 24.79 4.15 -1.04
C LYS A 78 25.04 4.45 -2.52
N SER A 79 26.26 4.25 -3.00
CA SER A 79 26.60 4.45 -4.42
C SER A 79 25.84 3.48 -5.33
N GLN A 80 25.74 2.19 -4.98
CA GLN A 80 24.99 1.21 -5.77
C GLN A 80 23.48 1.51 -5.79
N MET A 81 22.92 2.00 -4.68
CA MET A 81 21.51 2.40 -4.64
C MET A 81 21.25 3.66 -5.48
N GLU A 82 22.14 4.65 -5.45
CA GLU A 82 22.00 5.84 -6.31
C GLU A 82 22.13 5.50 -7.79
N GLU A 83 23.04 4.59 -8.17
CA GLU A 83 23.15 4.08 -9.53
C GLU A 83 21.90 3.28 -9.97
N ARG A 84 21.33 2.48 -9.07
CA ARG A 84 20.04 1.81 -9.33
C ARG A 84 18.89 2.82 -9.48
N LYS A 85 18.82 3.86 -8.64
CA LYS A 85 17.78 4.90 -8.71
C LYS A 85 17.88 5.70 -10.00
N THR A 86 19.08 6.09 -10.41
CA THR A 86 19.29 6.82 -11.68
C THR A 86 18.92 5.95 -12.88
N ARG A 87 19.26 4.66 -12.87
CA ARG A 87 18.84 3.71 -13.93
C ARG A 87 17.31 3.57 -14.02
N ILE A 88 16.61 3.50 -12.90
CA ILE A 88 15.14 3.44 -12.88
C ILE A 88 14.54 4.76 -13.38
N ARG A 89 15.09 5.91 -12.95
CA ARG A 89 14.65 7.24 -13.39
C ARG A 89 14.83 7.43 -14.90
N ASN A 90 15.96 7.00 -15.45
CA ASN A 90 16.23 7.05 -16.88
C ASN A 90 15.28 6.15 -17.69
N ARG A 91 14.87 5.00 -17.13
CA ARG A 91 13.89 4.11 -17.75
C ARG A 91 12.49 4.71 -17.77
N CYS A 92 12.05 5.41 -16.72
CA CYS A 92 10.76 6.11 -16.70
C CYS A 92 10.74 7.33 -17.64
N ASN A 93 11.85 8.05 -17.78
CA ASN A 93 11.94 9.18 -18.71
C ASN A 93 11.97 8.76 -20.18
N ASN A 94 12.52 7.57 -20.50
CA ASN A 94 12.57 7.06 -21.87
C ASN A 94 11.25 6.44 -22.36
N SER A 95 10.27 6.17 -21.49
CA SER A 95 8.94 5.71 -21.90
C SER A 95 7.98 6.83 -22.35
N GLU A 96 8.39 8.10 -22.21
CA GLU A 96 7.59 9.25 -22.67
C GLU A 96 7.96 9.73 -24.09
N HIS A 97 8.94 9.10 -24.75
CA HIS A 97 9.38 9.48 -26.09
C HIS A 97 9.06 8.41 -27.13
N THR A 98 7.78 8.13 -27.34
CA THR A 98 7.30 7.71 -28.66
C THR A 98 6.97 8.97 -29.47
N PRO A 99 7.84 9.47 -30.36
CA PRO A 99 7.41 10.45 -31.34
C PRO A 99 6.44 9.75 -32.28
N ASN A 100 5.20 10.22 -32.27
CA ASN A 100 4.20 9.92 -33.28
C ASN A 100 4.74 10.44 -34.62
N VAL A 101 5.21 9.53 -35.48
CA VAL A 101 5.64 9.85 -36.85
C VAL A 101 4.40 9.74 -37.75
N GLN A 102 3.99 10.90 -38.29
CA GLN A 102 3.01 11.06 -39.38
C GLN A 102 3.46 10.35 -40.65
#